data_AF-A0A6V7K7E6-F1
#
_entry.id   AF-A0A6V7K7E6-F1
#
_cell.length_a   1.000
_cell.length_b   1.000
_cell.length_c   1.000
_cell.angle_alpha   90.00
_cell.angle_beta   90.00
_cell.angle_gamma   90.00
#
_symmetry.space_group_name_H-M   'P 1'
#
loop_
_entity.id
_entity.type
_entity.pdbx_description
1 polymer ?
#
loop_
_entity_poly.entity_id
_entity_poly.type
_entity_poly.pdbx_seq_one_letter_code
_entity_poly.pdbx_strand_id
1 'polypeptide(L)' 'DLIILRKGFDILLPKLAGVLHRLTKFAQEYRSLPTLGFTHLQPAQLTTVGKRATLWLHDLLMDERALRRARNDLKFR' A
#
# COMPACT_ATOMS: atom_id res chain seq x y z
N ASP A 1 19.43 -17.91 -10.88
CA ASP A 1 18.36 -17.41 -9.99
C ASP A 1 18.27 -15.89 -9.83
N LEU A 2 19.35 -15.16 -9.54
CA LEU A 2 19.30 -13.70 -9.28
C LEU A 2 18.63 -12.89 -10.41
N ILE A 3 18.85 -13.27 -11.68
CA ILE A 3 18.17 -12.65 -12.84
C ILE A 3 16.66 -12.86 -12.77
N ILE A 4 16.22 -14.08 -12.44
CA ILE A 4 14.80 -14.44 -12.34
C ILE A 4 14.14 -13.66 -11.21
N LEU A 5 14.79 -13.58 -10.05
CA LEU A 5 14.30 -12.79 -8.90
C LEU A 5 14.15 -11.30 -9.26
N ARG A 6 15.16 -10.70 -9.90
CA ARG A 6 15.10 -9.31 -10.33
C ARG A 6 13.92 -9.06 -11.28
N LYS A 7 13.73 -9.94 -12.28
CA LYS A 7 12.59 -9.89 -13.20
C LYS A 7 11.25 -10.05 -12.47
N GLY A 8 11.19 -10.91 -11.46
CA GLY A 8 10.00 -11.06 -10.60
C GLY A 8 9.63 -9.74 -9.91
N PHE A 9 10.60 -9.07 -9.29
CA PHE A 9 10.36 -7.75 -8.70
C PHE A 9 9.93 -6.70 -9.74
N ASP A 10 10.50 -6.72 -10.94
CA ASP A 10 10.12 -5.83 -12.05
C ASP A 10 8.67 -6.02 -12.51
N ILE A 11 8.08 -7.20 -12.28
CA ILE A 11 6.66 -7.46 -12.54
C ILE A 11 5.78 -6.96 -11.39
N LEU A 12 6.21 -7.16 -10.14
CA LEU A 12 5.42 -6.85 -8.94
C LEU A 12 5.36 -5.35 -8.63
N LEU A 13 6.50 -4.64 -8.69
CA LEU A 13 6.58 -3.22 -8.35
C LEU A 13 5.60 -2.32 -9.13
N PRO A 14 5.48 -2.40 -10.47
CA PRO A 14 4.51 -1.58 -11.20
C PRO A 14 3.06 -1.95 -10.89
N LYS A 15 2.76 -3.22 -10.59
CA LYS A 15 1.41 -3.63 -10.17
C LYS A 15 1.05 -3.06 -8.81
N LEU A 16 1.98 -3.12 -7.85
CA LEU A 16 1.81 -2.53 -6.52
C LEU A 16 1.65 -1.00 -6.60
N ALA A 17 2.44 -0.33 -7.43
CA ALA A 17 2.28 1.10 -7.71
C ALA A 17 0.87 1.41 -8.29
N GLY A 18 0.34 0.55 -9.15
CA GLY A 18 -1.03 0.66 -9.66
C GLY A 18 -2.10 0.53 -8.57
N VAL A 19 -1.91 -0.39 -7.60
CA VAL A 19 -2.80 -0.52 -6.43
C VAL A 19 -2.74 0.73 -5.56
N LEU A 20 -1.52 1.21 -5.24
CA LEU A 20 -1.31 2.44 -4.46
C LEU A 20 -1.98 3.65 -5.12
N HIS A 21 -1.85 3.81 -6.44
CA HIS A 21 -2.48 4.91 -7.19
C HIS A 21 -4.01 4.88 -7.08
N ARG A 22 -4.62 3.70 -7.25
CA ARG A 22 -6.07 3.54 -7.13
C ARG A 22 -6.56 3.80 -5.70
N LEU A 23 -5.85 3.30 -4.70
CA LEU A 23 -6.16 3.56 -3.29
C LEU A 23 -5.96 5.02 -2.92
N THR A 24 -4.98 5.72 -3.51
CA THR A 24 -4.79 7.16 -3.32
C THR A 24 -6.01 7.92 -3.81
N LYS A 25 -6.47 7.63 -5.04
CA LYS A 25 -7.67 8.24 -5.60
C LYS A 25 -8.90 7.97 -4.74
N PHE A 26 -9.11 6.72 -4.31
CA PHE A 26 -10.19 6.35 -3.41
C PHE A 26 -10.12 7.11 -2.08
N ALA A 27 -8.94 7.19 -1.45
CA ALA A 27 -8.76 7.90 -0.20
C ALA A 27 -9.03 9.41 -0.33
N GLN A 28 -8.66 10.00 -1.47
CA GLN A 28 -8.94 11.41 -1.78
C GLN A 28 -10.42 11.67 -2.04
N GLU A 29 -11.08 10.83 -2.85
CA GLU A 29 -12.50 10.92 -3.18
C GLU A 29 -13.35 10.86 -1.90
N TYR A 30 -13.05 9.92 -1.00
CA TYR A 30 -13.79 9.70 0.24
C TYR A 30 -13.19 10.39 1.47
N ARG A 31 -12.32 11.40 1.28
CA ARG A 31 -11.59 12.04 2.38
C ARG A 31 -12.49 12.64 3.46
N SER A 32 -13.68 13.09 3.06
CA SER A 32 -14.65 13.77 3.94
C SER A 32 -15.93 12.96 4.20
N LEU A 33 -16.01 11.70 3.73
CA LEU A 33 -17.18 10.84 3.98
C LEU A 33 -17.09 10.25 5.40
N PRO A 34 -17.89 10.72 6.38
CA PRO A 34 -17.84 10.19 7.74
C PRO A 34 -18.28 8.73 7.81
N THR A 35 -17.67 7.97 8.72
CA THR A 35 -18.02 6.58 9.01
C THR A 35 -17.67 6.24 10.46
N LEU A 36 -18.37 5.27 11.04
CA LEU A 36 -18.11 4.80 12.41
C LEU A 36 -16.69 4.20 12.50
N GLY A 37 -15.89 4.64 13.48
CA GLY A 37 -14.61 4.02 13.79
C GLY A 37 -14.80 2.71 14.55
N PHE A 38 -13.82 1.81 14.48
CA PHE A 38 -13.86 0.54 15.20
C PHE A 38 -12.52 0.25 15.89
N THR A 39 -12.59 -0.09 17.18
CA THR A 39 -11.47 -0.63 17.97
C THR A 39 -11.97 -1.90 18.64
N HIS A 40 -11.20 -3.00 18.59
CA HIS A 40 -11.70 -4.32 19.00
C HIS A 40 -12.99 -4.75 18.27
N LEU A 41 -13.20 -4.23 17.06
CA LEU A 41 -14.44 -4.37 16.29
C LEU A 41 -15.70 -3.85 17.01
N GLN A 42 -15.52 -3.00 18.03
CA GLN A 42 -16.60 -2.28 18.72
C GLN A 42 -16.66 -0.82 18.26
N PRO A 43 -17.84 -0.19 18.27
CA PRO A 43 -18.02 1.22 17.94
C PRO A 43 -17.04 2.13 18.69
N ALA A 44 -16.39 3.03 17.96
CA ALA A 44 -15.44 4.01 18.48
C ALA A 44 -15.67 5.38 17.81
N GLN A 45 -14.81 6.36 18.12
CA GLN A 45 -14.89 7.71 17.57
C GLN A 45 -14.96 7.70 16.03
N LEU A 46 -15.76 8.61 15.46
CA LEU A 46 -15.92 8.75 14.02
C LEU A 46 -14.57 8.97 13.31
N THR A 47 -14.48 8.43 12.10
CA THR A 47 -13.40 8.66 11.15
C THR A 47 -14.01 8.95 9.77
N THR A 48 -13.20 9.00 8.72
CA THR A 48 -13.69 9.03 7.34
C THR A 48 -13.30 7.76 6.59
N VAL A 49 -14.09 7.40 5.59
CA VAL A 49 -13.79 6.26 4.71
C VAL A 49 -12.42 6.45 4.07
N GLY A 50 -12.12 7.66 3.60
CA GLY A 50 -10.81 8.00 3.05
C GLY A 50 -9.69 7.89 4.08
N LYS A 51 -9.88 8.39 5.32
CA LYS A 51 -8.88 8.24 6.40
C LYS A 51 -8.59 6.78 6.70
N ARG A 52 -9.60 5.91 6.76
CA ARG A 52 -9.40 4.47 6.93
C ARG A 52 -8.56 3.88 5.80
N ALA A 53 -8.86 4.24 4.54
CA ALA A 53 -8.08 3.77 3.39
C ALA A 53 -6.61 4.21 3.42
N THR A 54 -6.29 5.36 4.03
CA THR A 54 -4.87 5.78 4.19
C THR A 54 -4.06 4.82 5.07
N LEU A 55 -4.69 4.07 5.98
CA LEU A 55 -4.00 3.07 6.79
C LEU A 55 -3.54 1.89 5.91
N TRP A 56 -4.42 1.39 5.03
CA TRP A 56 -4.06 0.35 4.07
C TRP A 56 -2.98 0.83 3.08
N LEU A 57 -3.10 2.09 2.64
CA LEU A 57 -2.14 2.71 1.74
C LEU A 57 -0.75 2.83 2.38
N HIS A 58 -0.68 3.16 3.67
CA HIS A 58 0.58 3.23 4.41
C HIS A 58 1.31 1.88 4.39
N ASP A 59 0.61 0.79 4.70
CA ASP A 59 1.22 -0.55 4.77
C ASP A 59 1.73 -1.00 3.40
N LEU A 60 0.91 -0.85 2.35
CA LEU A 60 1.33 -1.17 0.98
C LEU A 60 2.49 -0.29 0.48
N LEU A 61 2.59 0.95 0.95
CA LEU A 61 3.73 1.82 0.64
C LEU A 61 5.00 1.34 1.33
N MET A 62 4.90 0.80 2.54
CA MET A 62 6.05 0.19 3.21
C MET A 62 6.49 -1.08 2.48
N ASP A 63 5.54 -1.92 2.03
CA ASP A 63 5.84 -3.10 1.21
C ASP A 63 6.53 -2.72 -0.11
N GLU A 64 6.04 -1.68 -0.77
CA GLU A 64 6.64 -1.19 -2.01
C GLU A 64 8.11 -0.81 -1.81
N ARG A 65 8.40 -0.06 -0.73
CA ARG A 65 9.77 0.33 -0.38
C ARG A 65 10.64 -0.88 -0.05
N ALA A 66 10.10 -1.85 0.68
CA ALA A 66 10.82 -3.08 1.03
C ALA A 66 11.17 -3.90 -0.21
N LEU A 67 10.20 -4.12 -1.11
CA LEU A 67 10.42 -4.83 -2.37
C LEU A 67 11.41 -4.11 -3.27
N ARG A 68 11.31 -2.77 -3.37
CA ARG A 68 12.22 -1.96 -4.16
C ARG A 68 13.65 -2.05 -3.63
N ARG A 69 13.82 -2.00 -2.30
CA ARG A 69 15.12 -2.19 -1.65
C ARG A 69 15.68 -3.59 -1.95
N ALA A 70 14.89 -4.63 -1.70
CA ALA A 70 15.30 -6.01 -1.95
C ALA A 70 15.73 -6.24 -3.41
N ARG A 71 15.02 -5.66 -4.38
CA ARG A 71 15.38 -5.69 -5.79
C ARG A 71 16.73 -5.00 -6.07
N ASN A 72 16.90 -3.79 -5.53
CA ASN A 72 18.07 -2.96 -5.82
C ASN A 72 19.36 -3.50 -5.16
N ASP A 73 19.21 -4.17 -4.03
CA ASP A 73 20.32 -4.73 -3.26
C ASP A 73 20.76 -6.13 -3.78
N LEU A 74 20.15 -6.65 -4.85
CA LEU A 74 20.58 -7.88 -5.51
C LEU A 74 21.98 -7.70 -6.11
N LYS A 75 22.98 -8.33 -5.49
CA LYS A 75 24.37 -8.36 -5.97
C LYS A 75 24.61 -9.61 -6.81
N PHE A 76 24.92 -9.41 -8.09
CA PHE A 76 25.59 -10.43 -8.89
C PHE A 76 27.03 -10.48 -8.38
N ARG A 77 27.48 -11.66 -7.94
CA ARG A 77 28.88 -11.89 -7.59
C ARG A 77 29.76 -11.66 -8.81
#